data_AF-A0AAN0RVG0-F1
#
_entry.id   AF-A0AAN0RVG0-F1
#
_cell.length_a   1.000
_cell.length_b   1.000
_cell.length_c   1.000
_cell.angle_alpha   90.00
_cell.angle_beta   90.00
_cell.angle_gamma   90.00
#
_symmetry.space_group_name_H-M   'P 1'
#
loop_
_entity.id
_entity.type
_entity.pdbx_description
1 polymer ?
#
loop_
_entity_poly.entity_id
_entity_poly.type
_entity_poly.pdbx_seq_one_letter_code
_entity_poly.pdbx_strand_id
1 'polypeptide(L)'
;MAFPVQTLGQLRPILVGFRKSAGLTQAQLAARLGVTQQSYAQLESNPSAVSIERLFKVLNALGVRLTLDPVLPDETAESGGPDRPRAGDAGGAGPADAKAAPVARKKTAPRRATGVTKAAVKTPDGAARKRPAAARARRTVAKREDW
;
A
#
# COMPACT_ATOMS: atom_id res chain seq x y z
N MET A 1 13.61 0.70 18.37
CA MET A 1 12.35 -0.07 18.30
C MET A 1 12.28 -0.72 16.92
N ALA A 2 11.91 -2.01 16.83
CA ALA A 2 11.77 -2.71 15.56
C ALA A 2 10.34 -2.56 15.01
N PHE A 3 10.20 -2.49 13.69
CA PHE A 3 8.92 -2.37 13.01
C PHE A 3 8.72 -3.61 12.12
N PRO A 4 8.09 -4.69 12.63
CA PRO A 4 7.89 -5.89 11.83
C PRO A 4 6.97 -5.61 10.65
N VAL A 5 7.39 -6.04 9.46
CA VAL A 5 6.60 -5.94 8.22
C VAL A 5 6.16 -7.33 7.82
N GLN A 6 4.89 -7.64 8.04
CA GLN A 6 4.23 -8.90 7.66
C GLN A 6 3.45 -8.76 6.35
N THR A 7 3.04 -7.52 5.99
CA THR A 7 2.27 -7.26 4.77
C THR A 7 2.76 -6.01 4.05
N LEU A 8 2.59 -5.96 2.73
CA LEU A 8 3.00 -4.81 1.90
C LEU A 8 2.30 -3.49 2.29
N GLY A 9 1.05 -3.57 2.78
CA GLY A 9 0.30 -2.40 3.22
C GLY A 9 0.93 -1.68 4.42
N GLN A 10 1.77 -2.35 5.21
CA GLN A 10 2.47 -1.77 6.35
C GLN A 10 3.64 -0.88 5.93
N LEU A 11 4.18 -1.04 4.72
CA LEU A 11 5.36 -0.29 4.26
C LEU A 11 5.10 1.22 4.21
N ARG A 12 3.94 1.64 3.72
CA ARG A 12 3.61 3.07 3.58
C ARG A 12 3.61 3.81 4.93
N PRO A 13 2.80 3.42 5.93
CA PRO A 13 2.78 4.14 7.20
C PRO A 13 4.14 4.11 7.92
N ILE A 14 4.93 3.03 7.77
CA ILE A 14 6.29 2.94 8.31
C ILE A 14 7.22 3.96 7.65
N LEU A 15 7.26 4.03 6.31
CA LEU A 15 8.08 5.00 5.58
C LEU A 15 7.69 6.46 5.90
N VAL A 16 6.38 6.74 5.96
CA VAL A 16 5.87 8.06 6.35
C VAL A 16 6.32 8.41 7.78
N GLY A 17 6.23 7.45 8.70
CA GLY A 17 6.64 7.60 10.09
C GLY A 17 8.11 7.97 10.21
N PHE A 18 9.00 7.21 9.57
CA PHE A 18 10.43 7.48 9.56
C PHE A 18 10.79 8.82 8.92
N ARG A 19 10.12 9.18 7.81
CA ARG A 19 10.32 10.49 7.18
C ARG A 19 9.98 11.63 8.14
N LYS A 20 8.84 11.52 8.83
CA LYS A 20 8.40 12.52 9.81
C LYS A 20 9.32 12.57 11.04
N SER A 21 9.75 11.42 11.57
CA SER A 21 10.69 11.39 12.70
C SER A 21 12.06 11.96 12.35
N ALA A 22 12.46 11.86 11.09
CA ALA A 22 13.67 12.51 10.56
C ALA A 22 13.49 14.02 10.28
N GLY A 23 12.30 14.58 10.50
CA GLY A 23 12.00 15.99 10.24
C GLY A 23 12.02 16.38 8.76
N LEU A 24 11.90 15.41 7.85
CA LEU A 24 12.01 15.65 6.42
C LEU A 24 10.65 15.86 5.76
N THR A 25 10.54 16.86 4.90
CA THR A 25 9.42 16.97 3.94
C THR A 25 9.61 15.99 2.78
N GLN A 26 8.54 15.74 2.03
CA GLN A 26 8.64 14.93 0.80
C GLN A 26 9.63 15.52 -0.21
N ALA A 27 9.64 16.85 -0.36
CA ALA A 27 10.55 17.54 -1.27
C ALA A 27 12.02 17.42 -0.82
N GLN A 28 12.29 17.53 0.48
CA GLN A 28 13.64 17.37 1.02
C GLN A 28 14.19 15.95 0.82
N LEU A 29 13.36 14.93 1.07
CA LEU A 29 13.78 13.55 0.84
C LEU A 29 13.95 13.24 -0.65
N ALA A 30 13.06 13.75 -1.49
CA ALA A 30 13.20 13.65 -2.94
C ALA A 30 14.52 14.28 -3.44
N ALA A 31 14.88 15.46 -2.91
CA ALA A 31 16.14 16.12 -3.22
C ALA A 31 17.36 15.29 -2.81
N ARG A 32 17.34 14.66 -1.62
CA ARG A 32 18.41 13.73 -1.18
C ARG A 32 18.55 12.51 -2.07
N LEU A 33 17.44 12.06 -2.66
CA LEU A 33 17.40 10.92 -3.57
C LEU A 33 17.72 11.30 -5.02
N GLY A 34 17.90 12.58 -5.34
CA GLY A 34 18.11 13.06 -6.71
C GLY A 34 16.89 12.87 -7.62
N VAL A 35 15.67 12.87 -7.06
CA VAL A 35 14.41 12.70 -7.80
C VAL A 35 13.47 13.88 -7.58
N THR A 36 12.43 13.99 -8.42
CA THR A 36 11.40 15.02 -8.23
C THR A 36 10.51 14.69 -7.03
N GLN A 37 9.94 15.72 -6.38
CA GLN A 37 8.98 15.55 -5.29
C GLN A 37 7.80 14.66 -5.70
N GLN A 38 7.26 14.86 -6.91
CA GLN A 38 6.16 14.04 -7.44
C GLN A 38 6.56 12.56 -7.55
N SER A 39 7.78 12.27 -8.00
CA SER A 39 8.29 10.90 -8.11
C SER A 39 8.43 10.25 -6.73
N TYR A 40 8.85 11.00 -5.71
CA TYR A 40 8.89 10.51 -4.34
C TYR A 40 7.48 10.34 -3.74
N ALA A 41 6.56 11.28 -3.99
CA ALA A 41 5.18 11.19 -3.50
C ALA A 41 4.46 9.95 -4.05
N GLN A 42 4.69 9.61 -5.33
CA GLN A 42 4.16 8.40 -5.95
C GLN A 42 4.77 7.12 -5.34
N LEU A 43 6.05 7.17 -4.98
CA LEU A 43 6.70 6.07 -4.26
C LEU A 43 6.14 5.91 -2.84
N GLU A 44 5.99 6.99 -2.08
CA GLU A 44 5.45 6.97 -0.71
C GLU A 44 3.97 6.54 -0.69
N SER A 45 3.20 6.84 -1.75
CA SER A 45 1.80 6.42 -1.86
C SER A 45 1.61 4.93 -2.15
N ASN A 46 2.53 4.32 -2.92
CA ASN A 46 2.52 2.90 -3.28
C ASN A 46 3.94 2.30 -3.29
N PRO A 47 4.52 2.01 -2.10
CA PRO A 47 5.88 1.48 -1.99
C PRO A 47 6.01 0.02 -2.47
N SER A 48 4.91 -0.73 -2.58
CA SER A 48 4.93 -2.10 -3.12
C SER A 48 5.14 -2.18 -4.62
N ALA A 49 4.84 -1.10 -5.35
CA ALA A 49 5.00 -1.08 -6.81
C ALA A 49 6.38 -0.60 -7.28
N VAL A 50 7.26 -0.19 -6.35
CA VAL A 50 8.62 0.22 -6.71
C VAL A 50 9.60 -0.94 -6.61
N SER A 51 10.72 -0.84 -7.33
CA SER A 51 11.78 -1.85 -7.22
C SER A 51 12.35 -1.88 -5.79
N ILE A 52 12.80 -3.07 -5.37
CA ILE A 52 13.48 -3.27 -4.09
C ILE A 52 14.70 -2.34 -3.98
N GLU A 53 15.48 -2.19 -5.05
CA GLU A 53 16.63 -1.26 -5.09
C GLU A 53 16.24 0.17 -4.73
N ARG A 54 15.11 0.66 -5.28
CA ARG A 54 14.63 2.01 -5.01
C ARG A 54 14.10 2.14 -3.59
N LEU A 55 13.43 1.11 -3.07
CA LEU A 55 13.03 1.06 -1.67
C LEU A 55 14.25 1.13 -0.73
N PHE A 56 15.31 0.37 -1.01
CA PHE A 56 16.55 0.43 -0.23
C PHE A 56 17.21 1.80 -0.25
N LYS A 57 17.25 2.48 -1.40
CA LYS A 57 17.74 3.87 -1.49
C LYS A 57 16.98 4.81 -0.56
N VAL A 58 15.64 4.67 -0.49
CA VAL A 58 14.80 5.45 0.43
C VAL A 58 15.11 5.12 1.89
N LEU A 59 15.20 3.84 2.25
CA LEU A 59 15.55 3.42 3.62
C LEU A 59 16.90 3.98 4.05
N ASN A 60 17.92 3.90 3.19
CA ASN A 60 19.24 4.47 3.46
C ASN A 60 19.21 5.99 3.62
N ALA A 61 18.46 6.70 2.77
CA ALA A 61 18.31 8.16 2.88
C ALA A 61 17.58 8.61 4.15
N LEU A 62 16.76 7.71 4.72
CA LEU A 62 16.07 7.88 6.01
C LEU A 62 16.90 7.40 7.21
N GLY A 63 18.07 6.79 6.99
CA GLY A 63 18.87 6.18 8.06
C GLY A 63 18.26 4.92 8.65
N VAL A 64 17.40 4.23 7.92
CA VAL A 64 16.69 3.01 8.34
C VAL A 64 17.41 1.78 7.82
N ARG A 65 17.64 0.82 8.71
CA ARG A 65 18.18 -0.50 8.39
C ARG A 65 17.04 -1.50 8.17
N LEU A 66 17.13 -2.31 7.12
CA LEU A 66 16.27 -3.49 6.94
C LEU A 66 16.95 -4.72 7.53
N THR A 67 16.24 -5.46 8.37
CA THR A 67 16.65 -6.76 8.91
C THR A 67 15.71 -7.84 8.38
N LEU A 68 16.25 -9.04 8.15
CA LEU A 68 15.49 -10.22 7.73
C LEU A 68 15.65 -11.26 8.83
N ASP A 69 14.55 -11.60 9.48
CA ASP A 69 14.53 -12.55 10.58
C ASP A 69 13.75 -13.81 10.13
N PRO A 70 14.30 -15.02 10.33
CA PRO A 70 13.60 -16.24 9.98
C PRO A 70 12.36 -16.44 10.87
N VAL A 71 11.23 -16.78 10.25
CA VAL A 71 10.05 -17.23 10.99
C VAL A 71 10.20 -18.71 11.26
N LEU A 72 10.63 -19.07 12.47
CA LEU A 72 10.59 -20.46 12.93
C LEU A 72 9.15 -20.77 13.38
N PRO A 73 8.58 -21.92 13.00
CA PRO A 73 7.32 -22.37 13.57
C PRO A 73 7.44 -22.47 15.10
N ASP A 74 6.44 -21.98 15.83
CA ASP A 74 6.33 -22.23 17.27
C ASP A 74 6.07 -23.74 17.47
N GLU A 75 7.13 -24.50 17.74
CA GLU A 75 7.10 -25.90 18.18
C GLU A 75 6.56 -26.01 19.64
N THR A 76 5.52 -25.23 19.99
CA THR A 76 4.90 -25.21 21.32
C THR A 76 3.39 -25.38 21.30
N ALA A 77 2.80 -25.73 20.16
CA ALA A 77 1.39 -26.12 20.07
C ALA A 77 1.12 -27.62 20.29
N GLU A 78 2.11 -28.39 20.75
CA GLU A 78 1.99 -29.83 21.03
C GLU A 78 2.28 -30.10 22.52
N SER A 79 1.35 -29.71 23.38
CA SER A 79 1.19 -30.26 24.75
C SER A 79 -0.26 -30.14 25.21
N GLY A 80 -1.20 -30.38 24.29
CA GLY A 80 -2.55 -30.79 24.65
C GLY A 80 -2.52 -32.28 24.93
N GLY A 81 -2.23 -32.68 26.17
CA GLY A 81 -2.37 -34.08 26.58
C GLY A 81 -3.78 -34.58 26.28
N PRO A 82 -3.97 -35.84 25.82
CA PRO A 82 -5.31 -36.34 25.56
C PRO A 82 -6.05 -36.43 26.89
N ASP A 83 -6.93 -35.45 27.14
CA ASP A 83 -7.92 -35.52 28.19
C ASP A 83 -8.84 -36.70 27.85
N ARG A 84 -8.60 -37.83 28.51
CA ARG A 84 -9.45 -39.01 28.40
C ARG A 84 -10.84 -38.63 28.89
N PRO A 85 -11.90 -38.70 28.06
CA PRO A 85 -13.23 -38.62 28.61
C PRO A 85 -13.48 -39.88 29.45
N ARG A 86 -13.70 -39.67 30.74
CA ARG A 86 -14.08 -40.69 31.73
C ARG A 86 -15.40 -41.33 31.28
N ALA A 87 -15.39 -42.65 31.09
CA ALA A 87 -16.57 -43.45 30.82
C ALA A 87 -17.52 -43.52 32.04
N GLY A 88 -18.83 -43.56 31.75
CA GLY A 88 -19.96 -43.72 32.69
C GLY A 88 -20.75 -42.40 32.83
N ASP A 89 -22.06 -42.31 32.59
CA ASP A 89 -23.11 -43.32 32.72
C ASP A 89 -24.32 -42.97 31.83
N ALA A 90 -25.29 -43.86 31.78
CA ALA A 90 -26.30 -44.05 30.75
C ALA A 90 -27.51 -43.09 30.81
N GLY A 91 -28.27 -43.07 29.71
CA GLY A 91 -29.73 -42.94 29.79
C GLY A 91 -30.37 -42.03 28.73
N GLY A 92 -31.20 -42.63 27.87
CA GLY A 92 -32.32 -41.89 27.26
C GLY A 92 -32.53 -42.10 25.76
N ALA A 93 -33.49 -42.97 25.45
CA ALA A 93 -34.06 -43.29 24.14
C ALA A 93 -34.40 -42.07 23.23
N GLY A 94 -34.33 -42.29 21.91
CA GLY A 94 -34.95 -41.44 20.87
C GLY A 94 -36.50 -41.58 20.83
N PRO A 95 -37.23 -41.22 19.74
CA PRO A 95 -36.75 -40.95 18.37
C PRO A 95 -37.47 -39.80 17.59
N ALA A 96 -36.99 -39.58 16.36
CA ALA A 96 -37.71 -39.33 15.10
C ALA A 96 -38.64 -38.09 14.84
N ASP A 97 -38.43 -37.58 13.62
CA ASP A 97 -39.36 -36.90 12.69
C ASP A 97 -39.88 -35.46 12.95
N ALA A 98 -39.49 -34.52 12.07
CA ALA A 98 -40.45 -33.73 11.25
C ALA A 98 -39.76 -32.76 10.28
N LYS A 99 -40.11 -32.89 8.99
CA LYS A 99 -40.02 -31.86 7.94
C LYS A 99 -40.81 -30.60 8.32
N ALA A 100 -40.32 -29.41 7.93
CA ALA A 100 -41.10 -28.37 7.24
C ALA A 100 -40.21 -27.18 6.80
N ALA A 101 -40.29 -26.82 5.52
CA ALA A 101 -40.04 -25.46 5.00
C ALA A 101 -41.40 -24.71 4.96
N PRO A 102 -41.58 -23.53 4.32
CA PRO A 102 -40.74 -22.33 4.09
C PRO A 102 -41.48 -21.03 4.50
N VAL A 103 -40.83 -19.86 4.70
CA VAL A 103 -41.50 -18.55 4.45
C VAL A 103 -40.55 -17.45 4.00
N ALA A 104 -40.95 -16.80 2.91
CA ALA A 104 -40.34 -15.69 2.21
C ALA A 104 -40.12 -14.39 3.02
N ARG A 105 -39.21 -13.53 2.54
CA ARG A 105 -39.36 -12.05 2.56
C ARG A 105 -38.50 -11.34 1.50
N LYS A 106 -39.17 -11.09 0.38
CA LYS A 106 -39.22 -9.91 -0.51
C LYS A 106 -38.14 -8.79 -0.38
N LYS A 107 -37.48 -8.56 -1.51
CA LYS A 107 -37.11 -7.29 -2.23
C LYS A 107 -36.71 -6.05 -1.41
N THR A 108 -35.57 -5.46 -1.78
CA THR A 108 -35.47 -4.08 -2.32
C THR A 108 -34.06 -3.80 -2.89
N ALA A 109 -33.98 -3.64 -4.21
CA ALA A 109 -33.12 -2.62 -4.85
C ALA A 109 -33.93 -1.30 -4.85
N PRO A 110 -33.40 -0.08 -5.09
CA PRO A 110 -32.46 0.20 -6.19
C PRO A 110 -31.43 1.34 -5.92
N ARG A 111 -30.45 1.49 -6.81
CA ARG A 111 -30.14 2.84 -7.32
C ARG A 111 -29.39 2.83 -8.66
N ARG A 112 -30.02 3.55 -9.58
CA ARG A 112 -29.67 3.91 -10.95
C ARG A 112 -28.67 5.06 -10.96
N ALA A 113 -27.75 5.05 -11.92
CA ALA A 113 -27.22 6.21 -12.66
C ALA A 113 -26.04 5.73 -13.54
N THR A 114 -26.22 5.58 -14.86
CA THR A 114 -25.72 6.52 -15.90
C THR A 114 -24.19 6.64 -15.91
N GLY A 115 -23.45 6.40 -16.98
CA GLY A 115 -23.74 6.43 -18.41
C GLY A 115 -22.51 7.02 -19.11
N VAL A 116 -22.33 6.68 -20.39
CA VAL A 116 -21.50 7.37 -21.39
C VAL A 116 -19.97 7.24 -21.25
N THR A 117 -19.37 6.44 -22.13
CA THR A 117 -18.07 6.78 -22.72
C THR A 117 -18.23 6.95 -24.23
N LYS A 118 -18.00 8.18 -24.67
CA LYS A 118 -17.93 8.62 -26.06
C LYS A 118 -16.74 8.01 -26.80
N ALA A 119 -16.92 7.94 -28.11
CA ALA A 119 -15.96 7.57 -29.12
C ALA A 119 -14.80 8.57 -29.32
N ALA A 120 -13.71 8.00 -29.84
CA ALA A 120 -12.79 8.49 -30.87
C ALA A 120 -11.92 9.72 -30.59
N VAL A 121 -10.58 9.55 -30.71
CA VAL A 121 -9.74 10.42 -31.56
C VAL A 121 -8.64 9.60 -32.25
N LYS A 122 -8.58 9.85 -33.55
CA LYS A 122 -7.68 9.36 -34.59
C LYS A 122 -6.40 10.22 -34.60
N THR A 123 -5.24 9.58 -34.71
CA THR A 123 -3.95 10.22 -35.01
C THR A 123 -3.96 10.85 -36.40
N PRO A 124 -3.19 11.93 -36.58
CA PRO A 124 -2.41 12.07 -37.79
C PRO A 124 -0.91 12.14 -37.50
N ASP A 125 -0.22 11.48 -38.42
CA ASP A 125 1.18 11.50 -38.79
C ASP A 125 1.66 12.93 -39.15
N GLY A 126 2.98 13.20 -39.06
CA GLY A 126 3.57 14.29 -39.82
C GLY A 126 4.70 15.11 -39.18
N ALA A 127 5.93 14.66 -39.45
CA ALA A 127 7.06 15.48 -39.92
C ALA A 127 7.57 16.71 -39.11
N ALA A 128 8.74 16.50 -38.53
CA ALA A 128 9.98 17.28 -38.72
C ALA A 128 9.89 18.77 -39.13
N ARG A 129 10.51 19.67 -38.34
CA ARG A 129 11.76 20.39 -38.69
C ARG A 129 12.04 21.62 -37.80
N LYS A 130 13.33 21.73 -37.45
CA LYS A 130 14.15 22.95 -37.25
C LYS A 130 14.09 23.73 -35.92
N ARG A 131 15.19 23.55 -35.17
CA ARG A 131 15.80 24.54 -34.25
C ARG A 131 16.19 25.81 -35.02
N PRO A 132 16.24 26.95 -34.32
CA PRO A 132 17.46 27.74 -34.35
C PRO A 132 17.99 28.07 -32.94
N ALA A 133 19.27 28.42 -32.91
CA ALA A 133 20.09 28.66 -31.73
C ALA A 133 20.04 30.12 -31.26
N ALA A 134 20.26 30.27 -29.94
CA ALA A 134 21.03 31.29 -29.24
C ALA A 134 20.73 32.79 -29.47
N ALA A 135 20.31 33.47 -28.39
CA ALA A 135 20.93 34.70 -27.92
C ALA A 135 20.65 34.92 -26.42
N ARG A 136 21.72 35.18 -25.66
CA ARG A 136 21.74 35.50 -24.23
C ARG A 136 21.17 36.89 -23.96
N ALA A 137 20.48 37.05 -22.83
CA ALA A 137 20.57 38.27 -22.03
C ALA A 137 20.50 37.91 -20.54
N ARG A 138 21.59 38.21 -19.82
CA ARG A 138 21.66 38.24 -18.36
C ARG A 138 21.08 39.57 -17.88
N ARG A 139 20.40 39.56 -16.72
CA ARG A 139 20.14 40.64 -15.72
C ARG A 139 18.85 40.21 -14.98
N THR A 140 18.68 40.26 -13.67
CA THR A 140 19.42 40.81 -12.52
C THR A 140 18.86 40.12 -11.27
N VAL A 141 19.70 39.95 -10.26
CA VAL A 141 19.31 39.56 -8.90
C VAL A 141 18.32 40.58 -8.34
N ALA A 142 17.19 40.10 -7.81
CA ALA A 142 16.38 40.81 -6.83
C ALA A 142 16.13 39.87 -5.65
N LYS A 143 16.70 40.28 -4.52
CA LYS A 143 16.51 39.76 -3.16
C LYS A 143 15.13 40.18 -2.65
N ARG A 144 14.65 39.52 -1.57
CA ARG A 144 13.48 39.81 -0.69
C ARG A 144 12.15 39.17 -1.12
N GLU A 145 11.32 38.51 -0.29
CA GLU A 145 11.21 38.34 1.18
C GLU A 145 10.58 36.99 1.54
N ASP A 146 10.78 36.61 2.80
CA ASP A 146 10.14 35.57 3.60
C ASP A 146 8.62 35.40 3.37
N TRP A 147 8.20 34.20 2.96
CA TRP A 147 7.05 33.46 3.51
C TRP A 147 7.10 31.98 3.07
#